data_AF-A0A2V8EB97-F1
#
_entry.id   AF-A0A2V8EB97-F1
#
_cell.length_a   1.000
_cell.length_b   1.000
_cell.length_c   1.000
_cell.angle_alpha   90.00
_cell.angle_beta   90.00
_cell.angle_gamma   90.00
#
_symmetry.space_group_name_H-M   'P 1'
#
loop_
_entity.id
_entity.type
_entity.pdbx_description
1 polymer ?
#
loop_
_entity_poly.entity_id
_entity_poly.type
_entity_poly.pdbx_seq_one_letter_code
_entity_poly.pdbx_strand_id
1 'polypeptide(L)'
;MLGKLRSRKDSWLDAGRLERRPLQIGAAPDHDFDEPLGLLSDCHRRIEHFLDILIETERHAAGAPLTSPQRGDLRASLRYFAVAAPKHTADEEQSLFPRLRAVSDPAVTHALELLERDHVEAEQLHATVDR
;
A
#
# COMPACT_ATOMS: atom_id res chain seq x y z
N MET A 1 52.96 -5.46 11.76
CA MET A 1 51.98 -5.24 10.66
C MET A 1 50.93 -6.35 10.69
N LEU A 2 49.89 -6.18 11.51
CA LEU A 2 48.74 -7.10 11.58
C LEU A 2 47.57 -6.44 10.84
N GLY A 3 47.41 -6.78 9.57
CA GLY A 3 46.25 -6.38 8.77
C GLY A 3 45.04 -7.20 9.18
N LYS A 4 44.08 -6.56 9.87
CA LYS A 4 42.80 -7.19 10.21
C LYS A 4 41.94 -7.31 8.95
N LEU A 5 41.60 -8.55 8.60
CA LEU A 5 40.50 -8.91 7.70
C LEU A 5 39.24 -8.17 8.15
N ARG A 6 38.70 -7.27 7.31
CA ARG A 6 37.39 -6.67 7.53
C ARG A 6 36.35 -7.59 6.87
N SER A 7 35.57 -8.26 7.73
CA SER A 7 34.49 -9.18 7.39
C SER A 7 33.40 -8.48 6.58
N ARG A 8 33.06 -9.04 5.41
CA ARG A 8 31.86 -8.71 4.61
C ARG A 8 30.61 -9.27 5.31
N LYS A 9 30.03 -8.57 6.30
CA LYS A 9 28.74 -9.00 6.87
C LYS A 9 27.65 -7.95 7.02
N ASP A 10 27.91 -6.67 6.77
CA ASP A 10 26.93 -5.62 7.12
C ASP A 10 26.47 -4.80 5.90
N SER A 11 26.02 -5.47 4.83
CA SER A 11 25.53 -4.79 3.60
C SER A 11 24.02 -4.96 3.35
N TRP A 12 23.27 -5.50 4.30
CA TRP A 12 21.83 -5.81 4.13
C TRP A 12 20.89 -5.01 5.05
N LEU A 13 21.43 -4.19 5.96
CA LEU A 13 20.63 -3.40 6.91
C LEU A 13 20.33 -1.97 6.45
N ASP A 14 20.85 -1.54 5.30
CA ASP A 14 20.73 -0.15 4.81
C ASP A 14 19.73 0.01 3.65
N ALA A 15 19.23 -1.09 3.07
CA ALA A 15 18.30 -1.05 1.93
C ALA A 15 16.81 -0.86 2.32
N GLY A 16 16.50 -0.76 3.63
CA GLY A 16 15.15 -0.89 4.16
C GLY A 16 14.51 0.38 4.73
N ARG A 17 15.13 1.55 4.59
CA ARG A 17 14.53 2.81 5.04
C ARG A 17 14.27 3.71 3.84
N LEU A 18 13.19 3.39 3.10
CA LEU A 18 12.45 4.45 2.44
C LEU A 18 12.10 5.45 3.54
N GLU A 19 12.71 6.63 3.52
CA GLU A 19 12.39 7.70 4.45
C GLU A 19 10.88 7.93 4.39
N ARG A 20 10.15 7.49 5.42
CA ARG A 20 8.70 7.70 5.53
C ARG A 20 8.44 9.19 5.70
N ARG A 21 8.38 9.92 4.58
CA ARG A 21 7.89 11.29 4.57
C ARG A 21 6.41 11.27 4.98
N PRO A 22 5.97 12.20 5.85
CA PRO A 22 4.57 12.30 6.20
C PRO A 22 3.75 12.56 4.94
N LEU A 23 2.78 11.71 4.67
CA LEU A 23 1.84 11.89 3.57
C LEU A 23 0.99 13.12 3.85
N GLN A 24 1.02 14.09 2.94
CA GLN A 24 0.13 15.23 2.94
C GLN A 24 -1.12 14.88 2.12
N ILE A 25 -2.27 14.78 2.77
CA ILE A 25 -3.54 14.51 2.08
C ILE A 25 -3.86 15.70 1.16
N GLY A 26 -3.87 15.46 -0.16
CA GLY A 26 -4.14 16.47 -1.19
C GLY A 26 -2.91 17.08 -1.86
N ALA A 27 -1.70 16.64 -1.52
CA ALA A 27 -0.50 17.00 -2.28
C ALA A 27 -0.48 16.29 -3.65
N ALA A 28 0.25 16.88 -4.60
CA ALA A 28 0.56 16.21 -5.86
C ALA A 28 1.32 14.89 -5.57
N PRO A 29 1.14 13.85 -6.41
CA PRO A 29 1.97 12.65 -6.34
C PRO A 29 3.47 13.01 -6.29
N ASP A 30 4.26 12.23 -5.56
CA ASP A 30 5.71 12.43 -5.53
C ASP A 30 6.34 12.00 -6.87
N HIS A 31 5.63 11.14 -7.61
CA HIS A 31 6.02 10.59 -8.92
C HIS A 31 4.97 10.90 -9.99
N ASP A 32 5.40 11.10 -11.24
CA ASP A 32 4.49 11.33 -12.39
C ASP A 32 4.29 10.03 -13.21
N PHE A 33 3.48 10.09 -14.28
CA PHE A 33 3.16 8.95 -15.15
C PHE A 33 4.37 8.34 -15.88
N ASP A 34 5.48 9.08 -15.97
CA ASP A 34 6.76 8.57 -16.49
C ASP A 34 7.48 7.65 -15.48
N GLU A 35 7.02 7.61 -14.23
CA GLU A 35 7.53 6.79 -13.13
C GLU A 35 6.43 5.87 -12.56
N PRO A 36 5.90 4.91 -13.36
CA PRO A 36 4.71 4.15 -12.99
C PRO A 36 4.88 3.30 -11.72
N LEU A 37 6.10 2.79 -11.47
CA LEU A 37 6.39 2.08 -10.22
C LEU A 37 6.44 3.02 -9.00
N GLY A 38 6.88 4.27 -9.23
CA GLY A 38 6.81 5.33 -8.23
C GLY A 38 5.36 5.67 -7.88
N LEU A 39 4.49 5.82 -8.89
CA LEU A 39 3.05 6.03 -8.69
C LEU A 39 2.38 4.90 -7.91
N LEU A 40 2.68 3.63 -8.23
CA LEU A 40 2.17 2.48 -7.46
C LEU A 40 2.68 2.52 -6.01
N SER A 41 3.95 2.85 -5.81
CA SER A 41 4.52 3.02 -4.46
C SER A 41 3.83 4.15 -3.68
N ASP A 42 3.45 5.24 -4.33
CA ASP A 42 2.69 6.34 -3.71
C ASP A 42 1.28 5.89 -3.32
N CYS A 43 0.64 5.06 -4.16
CA CYS A 43 -0.64 4.43 -3.84
C CYS A 43 -0.52 3.52 -2.61
N HIS A 44 0.53 2.72 -2.49
CA HIS A 44 0.75 1.86 -1.32
C HIS A 44 0.91 2.67 -0.04
N ARG A 45 1.69 3.77 -0.08
CA ARG A 45 1.82 4.67 1.08
C ARG A 45 0.47 5.23 1.52
N ARG A 46 -0.38 5.63 0.57
CA ARG A 46 -1.74 6.11 0.86
C ARG A 46 -2.65 5.01 1.42
N ILE A 47 -2.56 3.78 0.91
CA ILE A 47 -3.30 2.62 1.45
C ILE A 47 -2.93 2.42 2.91
N GLU A 48 -1.64 2.31 3.23
CA GLU A 48 -1.15 2.15 4.61
C GLU A 48 -1.67 3.27 5.52
N HIS A 49 -1.61 4.52 5.06
CA HIS A 49 -2.09 5.66 5.83
C HIS A 49 -3.58 5.60 6.17
N PHE A 50 -4.44 5.25 5.21
CA PHE A 50 -5.87 5.17 5.46
C PHE A 50 -6.24 3.93 6.30
N LEU A 51 -5.50 2.83 6.18
CA LEU A 51 -5.63 1.68 7.08
C LEU A 51 -5.25 2.07 8.52
N ASP A 52 -4.14 2.78 8.71
CA ASP A 52 -3.73 3.29 10.03
C ASP A 52 -4.81 4.18 10.63
N ILE A 53 -5.40 5.09 9.85
CA ILE A 53 -6.52 5.93 10.30
C ILE A 53 -7.70 5.08 10.79
N LEU A 54 -8.06 4.02 10.07
CA LEU A 54 -9.18 3.15 10.45
C LEU A 54 -8.90 2.41 11.76
N ILE A 55 -7.69 1.84 11.91
CA ILE A 55 -7.24 1.14 13.12
C ILE A 55 -7.24 2.10 14.32
N GLU A 56 -6.67 3.28 14.16
CA GLU A 56 -6.59 4.29 15.22
C GLU A 56 -7.98 4.82 15.60
N THR A 57 -8.88 4.98 14.61
CA THR A 57 -10.25 5.41 14.85
C THR A 57 -11.01 4.38 15.69
N GLU A 58 -10.92 3.10 15.35
CA GLU A 58 -11.55 2.00 16.09
C GLU A 58 -10.99 1.93 17.51
N ARG A 59 -9.67 1.96 17.66
CA ARG A 59 -8.99 1.90 18.96
C ARG A 59 -9.40 3.05 19.88
N HIS A 60 -9.51 4.26 19.34
CA HIS A 60 -9.93 5.43 20.13
C HIS A 60 -11.43 5.44 20.43
N ALA A 61 -12.26 4.88 19.54
CA ALA A 61 -13.69 4.74 19.79
C ALA A 61 -13.96 3.73 20.91
N ALA A 62 -13.23 2.61 20.94
CA ALA A 62 -13.35 1.55 21.95
C ALA A 62 -14.81 1.13 22.21
N GLY A 63 -15.60 1.00 21.15
CA GLY A 63 -17.03 0.66 21.21
C GLY A 63 -17.98 1.82 21.56
N ALA A 64 -17.47 3.02 21.86
CA ALA A 64 -18.27 4.23 22.03
C ALA A 64 -18.70 4.83 20.67
N PRO A 65 -19.76 5.65 20.64
CA PRO A 65 -20.12 6.40 19.44
C PRO A 65 -18.97 7.28 18.94
N LEU A 66 -18.72 7.27 17.63
CA LEU A 66 -17.67 8.10 17.02
C LEU A 66 -17.95 9.58 17.27
N THR A 67 -16.89 10.33 17.57
CA THR A 67 -16.92 11.80 17.60
C THR A 67 -17.03 12.39 16.19
N SER A 68 -17.28 13.70 16.07
CA SER A 68 -17.34 14.35 14.76
C SER A 68 -16.04 14.24 13.95
N PRO A 69 -14.84 14.45 14.56
CA PRO A 69 -13.57 14.21 13.88
C PRO A 69 -13.40 12.77 13.39
N GLN A 70 -13.62 11.79 14.26
CA GLN A 70 -13.51 10.35 13.91
C GLN A 70 -14.46 9.94 12.77
N ARG A 71 -15.67 10.50 12.72
CA ARG A 71 -16.57 10.29 11.57
C ARG A 71 -16.02 10.91 10.28
N GLY A 72 -15.30 12.03 10.38
CA GLY A 72 -14.60 12.64 9.26
C GLY A 72 -13.50 11.75 8.71
N ASP A 73 -12.66 11.25 9.61
CA ASP A 73 -11.54 10.35 9.30
C ASP A 73 -12.06 9.05 8.65
N LEU A 74 -13.07 8.42 9.25
CA LEU A 74 -13.72 7.23 8.69
C LEU A 74 -14.25 7.49 7.27
N ARG A 75 -14.98 8.60 7.04
CA ARG A 75 -15.49 8.94 5.71
C ARG A 75 -14.37 9.17 4.70
N ALA A 76 -13.28 9.82 5.09
CA ALA A 76 -12.14 10.05 4.21
C ALA A 76 -11.48 8.73 3.80
N SER A 77 -11.24 7.83 4.77
CA SER A 77 -10.72 6.49 4.50
C SER A 77 -11.64 5.68 3.58
N LEU A 78 -12.94 5.61 3.87
CA LEU A 78 -13.90 4.87 3.04
C LEU A 78 -13.96 5.45 1.62
N ARG A 79 -13.95 6.78 1.47
CA ARG A 79 -13.92 7.44 0.16
C ARG A 79 -12.66 7.10 -0.63
N TYR A 80 -11.50 6.99 0.02
CA TYR A 80 -10.26 6.60 -0.64
C TYR A 80 -10.38 5.19 -1.20
N PHE A 81 -10.80 4.21 -0.39
CA PHE A 81 -10.97 2.83 -0.83
C PHE A 81 -12.04 2.69 -1.93
N ALA A 82 -13.14 3.44 -1.86
CA ALA A 82 -14.20 3.38 -2.88
C ALA A 82 -13.79 3.93 -4.25
N VAL A 83 -12.81 4.84 -4.32
CA VAL A 83 -12.49 5.57 -5.55
C VAL A 83 -11.10 5.26 -6.09
N ALA A 84 -10.09 5.20 -5.21
CA ALA A 84 -8.69 5.07 -5.60
C ALA A 84 -8.25 3.61 -5.64
N ALA A 85 -8.69 2.76 -4.71
CA ALA A 85 -8.24 1.37 -4.64
C ALA A 85 -8.62 0.54 -5.91
N PRO A 86 -9.84 0.64 -6.48
CA PRO A 86 -10.17 -0.09 -7.72
C PRO A 86 -9.29 0.30 -8.91
N LYS A 87 -8.87 1.58 -8.97
CA LYS A 87 -7.97 2.05 -10.03
C LYS A 87 -6.57 1.47 -9.86
N HIS A 88 -6.07 1.43 -8.63
CA HIS A 88 -4.79 0.82 -8.32
C HIS A 88 -4.77 -0.68 -8.65
N THR A 89 -5.80 -1.43 -8.25
CA THR A 89 -5.95 -2.84 -8.63
C THR A 89 -6.00 -3.02 -10.16
N ALA A 90 -6.70 -2.13 -10.87
CA ALA A 90 -6.73 -2.16 -12.34
C ALA A 90 -5.35 -1.88 -12.97
N ASP A 91 -4.59 -0.90 -12.44
CA ASP A 91 -3.23 -0.61 -12.91
C ASP A 91 -2.32 -1.84 -12.77
N GLU A 92 -2.49 -2.60 -11.69
CA GLU A 92 -1.76 -3.84 -11.48
C GLU A 92 -2.23 -4.96 -12.40
N GLU A 93 -3.51 -5.32 -12.36
CA GLU A 93 -4.03 -6.52 -13.03
C GLU A 93 -4.12 -6.37 -14.56
N GLN A 94 -4.40 -5.16 -15.05
CA GLN A 94 -4.56 -4.92 -16.49
C GLN A 94 -3.23 -4.55 -17.17
N SER A 95 -2.22 -4.14 -16.40
CA SER A 95 -0.96 -3.64 -16.95
C SER A 95 0.27 -4.34 -16.36
N LEU A 96 0.54 -4.19 -15.05
CA LEU A 96 1.78 -4.71 -14.46
C LEU A 96 1.85 -6.24 -14.47
N PHE A 97 0.80 -6.92 -14.00
CA PHE A 97 0.79 -8.38 -13.82
C PHE A 97 0.95 -9.14 -15.14
N PRO A 98 0.27 -8.77 -16.26
CA PRO A 98 0.51 -9.41 -17.55
C PRO A 98 1.98 -9.32 -18.01
N ARG A 99 2.66 -8.19 -17.75
CA ARG A 99 4.08 -8.01 -18.09
C ARG A 99 5.00 -8.85 -17.22
N LEU A 100 4.69 -8.96 -15.92
CA LEU A 100 5.44 -9.81 -15.00
C LEU A 100 5.27 -11.29 -15.32
N ARG A 101 4.06 -11.74 -15.71
CA ARG A 101 3.82 -13.12 -16.15
C ARG A 101 4.63 -13.50 -17.40
N ALA A 102 4.87 -12.55 -18.31
CA ALA A 102 5.67 -12.79 -19.50
C ALA A 102 7.13 -13.18 -19.18
N VAL A 103 7.63 -12.85 -17.98
CA VAL A 103 8.96 -13.27 -17.50
C VAL A 103 9.03 -14.79 -17.25
N SER A 104 7.89 -15.47 -17.11
CA SER A 104 7.78 -16.93 -16.94
C SER A 104 8.54 -17.49 -15.72
N ASP A 105 8.69 -16.67 -14.67
CA ASP A 105 9.27 -17.10 -13.39
C ASP A 105 8.16 -17.71 -12.49
N PRO A 106 8.31 -18.97 -12.02
CA PRO A 106 7.32 -19.62 -11.17
C PRO A 106 7.06 -18.90 -9.83
N ALA A 107 8.09 -18.30 -9.22
CA ALA A 107 7.96 -17.58 -7.96
C ALA A 107 7.18 -16.27 -8.17
N VAL A 108 7.44 -15.56 -9.28
CA VAL A 108 6.67 -14.38 -9.66
C VAL A 108 5.22 -14.77 -9.91
N THR A 109 4.98 -15.83 -10.68
CA THR A 109 3.63 -16.30 -11.00
C THR A 109 2.84 -16.62 -9.73
N HIS A 110 3.45 -17.33 -8.79
CA HIS A 110 2.83 -17.65 -7.51
C HIS A 110 2.51 -16.41 -6.67
N ALA A 111 3.42 -15.43 -6.63
CA ALA A 111 3.19 -14.17 -5.93
C ALA A 111 2.00 -13.39 -6.54
N LEU A 112 1.88 -13.36 -7.87
CA LEU A 112 0.76 -12.70 -8.55
C LEU A 112 -0.58 -13.38 -8.23
N GLU A 113 -0.62 -14.71 -8.20
CA GLU A 113 -1.83 -15.46 -7.82
C GLU A 113 -2.26 -15.21 -6.37
N LEU A 114 -1.30 -14.97 -5.46
CA LEU A 114 -1.58 -14.57 -4.09
C LEU A 114 -2.19 -13.16 -4.05
N LEU A 115 -1.55 -12.19 -4.72
CA LEU A 115 -2.04 -10.81 -4.77
C LEU A 115 -3.44 -10.70 -5.38
N GLU A 116 -3.73 -11.43 -6.46
CA GLU A 116 -5.08 -11.44 -7.06
C GLU A 116 -6.14 -12.01 -6.10
N ARG A 117 -5.79 -13.00 -5.26
CA ARG A 117 -6.70 -13.48 -4.20
C ARG A 117 -6.92 -12.41 -3.13
N ASP A 118 -5.85 -11.73 -2.72
CA ASP A 118 -5.91 -10.66 -1.72
C ASP A 118 -6.76 -9.48 -2.23
N HIS A 119 -6.68 -9.14 -3.52
CA HIS A 119 -7.55 -8.13 -4.16
C HIS A 119 -9.03 -8.51 -4.09
N VAL A 120 -9.36 -9.76 -4.41
CA VAL A 120 -10.74 -10.25 -4.33
C VAL A 120 -11.26 -10.18 -2.88
N GLU A 121 -10.44 -10.57 -1.90
CA GLU A 121 -10.81 -10.48 -0.49
C GLU A 121 -11.03 -9.01 -0.07
N ALA A 122 -10.12 -8.12 -0.44
CA ALA A 122 -10.22 -6.69 -0.14
C ALA A 122 -11.49 -6.07 -0.72
N GLU A 123 -11.83 -6.39 -1.98
CA GLU A 123 -13.06 -5.90 -2.62
C GLU A 123 -14.32 -6.43 -1.93
N GLN A 124 -14.33 -7.71 -1.52
CA GLN A 124 -15.44 -8.28 -0.75
C GLN A 124 -15.63 -7.60 0.60
N LEU A 125 -14.54 -7.38 1.34
CA LEU A 125 -14.56 -6.66 2.61
C LEU A 125 -15.08 -5.24 2.42
N HIS A 126 -14.62 -4.55 1.39
CA HIS A 126 -15.09 -3.20 1.08
C HIS A 126 -16.59 -3.16 0.79
N ALA A 127 -17.12 -4.12 0.01
CA ALA A 127 -18.54 -4.26 -0.29
C ALA A 127 -19.43 -4.57 0.94
N THR A 128 -18.86 -4.93 2.09
CA THR A 128 -19.62 -5.04 3.34
C THR A 128 -19.90 -3.69 4.00
N VAL A 129 -19.08 -2.69 3.73
CA VAL A 129 -19.12 -1.37 4.40
C VAL A 129 -19.81 -0.31 3.53
N ASP A 130 -19.77 -0.45 2.21
CA ASP A 130 -20.37 0.50 1.24
C ASP A 130 -21.90 0.39 1.09
N ARG A 131 -22.57 -0.44 1.90
CA ARG A 131 -24.02 -0.69 1.82
C ARG A 131 -24.88 0.40 2.45
#